data_AF-A0A352Z336-F1
#
_entry.id   AF-A0A352Z336-F1
#
_cell.length_a   1.000
_cell.length_b   1.000
_cell.length_c   1.000
_cell.angle_alpha   90.00
_cell.angle_beta   90.00
_cell.angle_gamma   90.00
#
_symmetry.space_group_name_H-M   'P 1'
#
loop_
_entity.id
_entity.type
_entity.pdbx_description
1 polymer ?
#
loop_
_entity_poly.entity_id
_entity_poly.type
_entity_poly.pdbx_seq_one_letter_code
_entity_poly.pdbx_strand_id
1 'polypeptide(L)'
;TWNAGNFGPQVLARAQEKKMGILALKAMAKGPWPKNADRAKYPKCWYEPLATPEDILMGLRFTLSHPITAAVPPGDENLFGTALTLYNKITPLKKQETELIKQRALQGDPLFSYKG
;
A
#
# COMPACT_ATOMS: atom_id res chain seq x y z
N THR A 1 4.81 -6.27 6.24
CA THR A 1 3.76 -5.41 5.65
C THR A 1 2.87 -4.76 6.71
N TRP A 2 1.75 -4.08 6.36
CA TRP A 2 0.76 -3.50 7.30
C TRP A 2 0.33 -4.46 8.40
N ASN A 3 -0.02 -5.70 8.03
CA ASN A 3 -0.49 -6.73 8.97
C ASN A 3 0.65 -7.37 9.79
N ALA A 4 1.88 -7.43 9.26
CA ALA A 4 3.01 -8.05 9.95
C ALA A 4 3.81 -7.07 10.83
N GLY A 5 3.83 -5.78 10.46
CA GLY A 5 4.70 -4.79 11.09
C GLY A 5 4.05 -3.96 12.19
N ASN A 6 2.71 -3.96 12.32
CA ASN A 6 1.92 -3.16 13.28
C ASN A 6 2.21 -1.64 13.30
N PHE A 7 3.04 -1.11 12.39
CA PHE A 7 3.33 0.32 12.31
C PHE A 7 2.08 1.11 11.90
N GLY A 8 1.41 0.68 10.85
CA GLY A 8 0.26 1.39 10.30
C GLY A 8 -1.02 1.35 11.16
N PRO A 9 -1.49 0.17 11.62
CA PRO A 9 -2.74 0.06 12.38
C PRO A 9 -2.80 0.95 13.62
N GLN A 10 -1.72 1.00 14.41
CA GLN A 10 -1.69 1.80 15.64
C GLN A 10 -1.69 3.31 15.35
N VAL A 11 -0.95 3.74 14.32
CA VAL A 11 -0.92 5.17 13.92
C VAL A 11 -2.28 5.59 13.39
N LEU A 12 -2.92 4.75 12.58
CA LEU A 12 -4.27 5.01 12.05
C LEU A 12 -5.28 5.16 13.18
N ALA A 13 -5.30 4.21 14.13
CA ALA A 13 -6.21 4.27 15.28
C ALA A 13 -6.02 5.58 16.07
N ARG A 14 -4.77 5.92 16.41
CA ARG A 14 -4.46 7.16 17.13
C ARG A 14 -4.82 8.43 16.35
N ALA A 15 -4.63 8.45 15.04
CA ALA A 15 -5.01 9.58 14.19
C ALA A 15 -6.54 9.77 14.14
N GLN A 16 -7.30 8.67 14.10
CA GLN A 16 -8.77 8.71 14.17
C GLN A 16 -9.27 9.20 15.53
N GLU A 17 -8.71 8.70 16.63
CA GLU A 17 -9.03 9.17 18.00
C GLU A 17 -8.86 10.69 18.12
N LYS A 18 -7.82 11.22 17.47
CA LYS A 18 -7.49 12.65 17.45
C LYS A 18 -8.21 13.45 16.34
N LYS A 19 -9.09 12.82 15.55
CA LYS A 19 -9.83 13.45 14.44
C LYS A 19 -8.92 14.15 13.42
N MET A 20 -7.78 13.57 13.11
CA MET A 20 -6.82 14.13 12.15
C MET A 20 -7.19 13.77 10.71
N GLY A 21 -6.78 14.60 9.74
CA GLY A 21 -6.72 14.20 8.33
C GLY A 21 -5.63 13.15 8.12
N ILE A 22 -5.89 12.13 7.30
CA ILE A 22 -5.01 10.96 7.17
C ILE A 22 -4.62 10.75 5.71
N LEU A 23 -3.35 10.95 5.41
CA LEU A 23 -2.77 10.68 4.09
C LEU A 23 -2.01 9.35 4.16
N ALA A 24 -2.54 8.31 3.51
CA ALA A 24 -1.87 7.01 3.44
C ALA A 24 -0.80 7.03 2.35
N LEU A 25 0.45 7.19 2.78
CA LEU A 25 1.59 7.22 1.86
C LEU A 25 1.91 5.83 1.33
N LYS A 26 2.30 5.76 0.05
CA LYS A 26 2.80 4.55 -0.63
C LYS A 26 1.75 3.45 -0.76
N ALA A 27 0.56 3.83 -1.23
CA ALA A 27 -0.57 2.92 -1.45
C ALA A 27 -0.26 1.73 -2.39
N MET A 28 0.82 1.83 -3.18
CA MET A 28 1.31 0.79 -4.09
C MET A 28 2.67 0.22 -3.65
N ALA A 29 2.97 0.18 -2.35
CA ALA A 29 4.15 -0.52 -1.86
C ALA A 29 3.91 -2.02 -1.73
N LYS A 30 4.76 -2.83 -2.37
CA LYS A 30 4.77 -4.28 -2.19
C LYS A 30 5.59 -4.68 -0.96
N GLY A 31 6.79 -4.11 -0.84
CA GLY A 31 7.74 -4.42 0.24
C GLY A 31 9.14 -3.91 -0.08
N PRO A 32 10.14 -4.27 0.75
CA PRO A 32 11.54 -4.01 0.43
C PRO A 32 11.93 -4.64 -0.90
N TRP A 33 12.84 -4.01 -1.65
CA TRP A 33 13.44 -4.66 -2.80
C TRP A 33 14.22 -5.91 -2.39
N PRO A 34 14.10 -7.03 -3.12
CA PRO A 34 15.00 -8.16 -2.97
C PRO A 34 16.48 -7.75 -3.16
N LYS A 35 17.40 -8.44 -2.48
CA LYS A 35 18.83 -8.08 -2.39
C LYS A 35 19.51 -7.85 -3.75
N ASN A 36 19.08 -8.56 -4.79
CA ASN A 36 19.67 -8.51 -6.14
C ASN A 36 18.64 -8.18 -7.23
N ALA A 37 17.52 -7.55 -6.88
CA ALA A 37 16.51 -7.17 -7.86
C ALA A 37 17.02 -6.04 -8.78
N ASP A 38 16.68 -6.12 -10.07
CA ASP A 38 16.83 -5.00 -10.99
C ASP A 38 15.80 -3.91 -10.68
N ARG A 39 16.29 -2.69 -10.45
CA ARG A 39 15.49 -1.52 -10.08
C ARG A 39 15.47 -0.46 -11.18
N ALA A 40 16.16 -0.69 -12.30
CA ALA A 40 16.34 0.29 -13.36
C ALA A 40 15.01 0.80 -13.93
N LYS A 41 13.96 -0.04 -13.91
CA LYS A 41 12.61 0.33 -14.35
C LYS A 41 11.92 1.36 -13.44
N TYR A 42 12.26 1.40 -12.15
CA TYR A 42 11.62 2.27 -11.15
C TYR A 42 12.68 2.99 -10.28
N PRO A 43 13.52 3.85 -10.87
CA PRO A 43 14.68 4.43 -10.19
C PRO A 43 14.31 5.34 -9.01
N LYS A 44 13.09 5.89 -9.00
CA LYS A 44 12.56 6.73 -7.90
C LYS A 44 11.98 5.92 -6.73
N CYS A 45 11.72 4.62 -6.93
CA CYS A 45 11.12 3.76 -5.91
C CYS A 45 12.20 3.09 -5.06
N TRP A 46 12.37 3.55 -3.81
CA TRP A 46 13.30 2.91 -2.85
C TRP A 46 12.77 1.60 -2.25
N TYR A 47 11.52 1.25 -2.55
CA TYR A 47 10.85 -0.02 -2.21
C TYR A 47 10.33 -0.66 -3.50
N GLU A 48 10.07 -1.97 -3.50
CA GLU A 48 9.45 -2.65 -4.64
C GLU A 48 7.99 -2.17 -4.77
N PRO A 49 7.60 -1.55 -5.91
CA PRO A 49 6.24 -1.12 -6.12
C PRO A 49 5.35 -2.26 -6.61
N LEU A 50 4.05 -2.16 -6.34
CA LEU A 50 3.02 -2.88 -7.09
C LEU A 50 2.93 -2.25 -8.48
N ALA A 51 3.14 -3.05 -9.52
CA ALA A 51 3.38 -2.57 -10.88
C ALA A 51 2.43 -3.13 -11.95
N THR A 52 1.71 -4.21 -11.65
CA THR A 52 0.67 -4.76 -12.54
C THR A 52 -0.67 -4.07 -12.25
N PRO A 53 -1.58 -3.93 -13.22
CA PRO A 53 -2.90 -3.34 -12.97
C PRO A 53 -3.65 -4.01 -11.82
N GLU A 54 -3.56 -5.34 -11.72
CA GLU A 54 -4.19 -6.15 -10.69
C GLU A 54 -3.61 -5.85 -9.31
N ASP A 55 -2.27 -5.81 -9.19
CA ASP A 55 -1.60 -5.51 -7.94
C ASP A 55 -1.83 -4.06 -7.50
N ILE A 56 -1.82 -3.12 -8.45
CA ILE A 56 -2.10 -1.71 -8.20
C ILE A 56 -3.51 -1.54 -7.66
N LEU A 57 -4.51 -2.16 -8.31
CA LEU A 57 -5.89 -2.14 -7.84
C LEU A 57 -6.02 -2.76 -6.45
N MET A 58 -5.34 -3.88 -6.19
CA MET A 58 -5.32 -4.51 -4.87
C MET A 58 -4.79 -3.53 -3.80
N GLY A 59 -3.63 -2.88 -4.04
CA GLY A 59 -3.04 -1.93 -3.10
C GLY A 59 -3.89 -0.68 -2.86
N LEU A 60 -4.44 -0.10 -3.93
CA LEU A 60 -5.34 1.05 -3.85
C LEU A 60 -6.64 0.72 -3.11
N ARG A 61 -7.29 -0.39 -3.44
CA ARG A 61 -8.55 -0.81 -2.79
C ARG A 61 -8.33 -1.13 -1.32
N PHE A 62 -7.21 -1.77 -0.96
CA PHE A 62 -6.82 -1.99 0.43
C PHE A 62 -6.59 -0.67 1.18
N THR A 63 -5.85 0.26 0.57
CA THR A 63 -5.54 1.54 1.20
C THR A 63 -6.82 2.36 1.42
N LEU A 64 -7.69 2.43 0.42
CA LEU A 64 -8.95 3.17 0.44
C LEU A 64 -10.07 2.48 1.24
N SER A 65 -9.92 1.20 1.61
CA SER A 65 -10.88 0.55 2.52
C SER A 65 -10.70 0.98 3.97
N HIS A 66 -9.63 1.70 4.29
CA HIS A 66 -9.38 2.29 5.60
C HIS A 66 -9.96 3.69 5.68
N PRO A 67 -10.27 4.20 6.89
CA PRO A 67 -10.83 5.53 7.10
C PRO A 67 -9.76 6.62 6.93
N ILE A 68 -9.34 6.85 5.69
CA ILE A 68 -8.30 7.81 5.30
C ILE A 68 -8.87 8.94 4.45
N THR A 69 -8.16 10.07 4.39
CA THR A 69 -8.50 11.21 3.53
C THR A 69 -8.04 11.00 2.10
N ALA A 70 -6.82 10.48 1.90
CA ALA A 70 -6.29 10.21 0.56
C ALA A 70 -5.27 9.07 0.56
N ALA A 71 -5.28 8.29 -0.51
CA ALA A 71 -4.25 7.31 -0.83
C ALA A 71 -3.21 7.94 -1.75
N VAL A 72 -1.95 7.99 -1.33
CA VAL A 72 -0.87 8.61 -2.10
C VAL A 72 -0.01 7.51 -2.75
N PRO A 73 0.00 7.40 -4.09
CA PRO A 73 0.82 6.44 -4.84
C PRO A 73 2.33 6.78 -4.77
N PRO A 74 3.21 5.95 -5.35
CA PRO A 74 4.65 6.22 -5.44
C PRO A 74 4.94 7.52 -6.21
N GLY A 75 6.11 8.13 -5.95
CA GLY A 75 6.59 9.31 -6.68
C GLY A 75 7.11 9.04 -8.10
N ASP A 76 6.91 7.83 -8.62
CA ASP A 76 7.18 7.47 -10.01
C ASP A 76 5.96 7.87 -10.87
N GLU A 77 6.19 8.73 -11.86
CA GLU A 77 5.17 9.36 -12.70
C GLU A 77 4.41 8.35 -13.57
N ASN A 78 5.07 7.27 -14.00
CA ASN A 78 4.43 6.25 -14.83
C ASN A 78 3.48 5.39 -13.98
N LEU A 79 3.92 5.01 -12.77
CA LEU A 79 3.07 4.35 -11.80
C LEU A 79 1.92 5.25 -11.34
N PHE A 80 2.17 6.55 -11.13
CA PHE A 80 1.14 7.53 -10.82
C PHE A 80 0.09 7.61 -11.94
N GLY A 81 0.52 7.79 -13.19
CA GLY A 81 -0.36 7.82 -14.35
C GLY A 81 -1.18 6.53 -14.48
N THR A 82 -0.55 5.37 -14.27
CA THR A 82 -1.23 4.08 -14.29
C THR A 82 -2.29 3.96 -13.20
N ALA A 83 -2.01 4.44 -11.98
CA ALA A 83 -3.00 4.45 -10.90
C ALA A 83 -4.22 5.31 -11.27
N LEU A 84 -4.00 6.46 -11.92
CA LEU A 84 -5.07 7.32 -12.39
C LEU A 84 -5.92 6.68 -13.48
N THR A 85 -5.34 5.93 -14.44
CA THR A 85 -6.15 5.26 -15.48
C THR A 85 -7.05 4.15 -14.93
N LEU A 86 -6.73 3.64 -13.73
CA LEU A 86 -7.46 2.58 -13.06
C LEU A 86 -8.55 3.09 -12.10
N TYR A 87 -8.74 4.41 -11.95
CA TYR A 87 -9.63 5.01 -10.96
C TYR A 87 -11.06 4.43 -10.98
N ASN A 88 -11.62 4.21 -12.17
CA ASN A 88 -12.98 3.72 -12.37
C ASN A 88 -13.16 2.22 -12.04
N LYS A 89 -12.06 1.50 -11.81
CA LYS A 89 -12.05 0.08 -11.43
C LYS A 89 -11.87 -0.12 -9.93
N ILE A 90 -11.61 0.96 -9.18
CA ILE A 90 -11.49 0.91 -7.72
C ILE A 90 -12.87 0.69 -7.12
N THR A 91 -13.09 -0.49 -6.58
CA THR A 91 -14.35 -0.90 -5.94
C THR A 91 -14.07 -1.40 -4.52
N PRO A 92 -15.05 -1.42 -3.60
CA PRO A 92 -14.86 -1.97 -2.26
C PRO A 92 -14.32 -3.42 -2.30
N LEU A 93 -13.45 -3.77 -1.35
CA LEU A 93 -12.95 -5.15 -1.21
C LEU A 93 -14.06 -6.08 -0.69
N LYS A 94 -14.14 -7.29 -1.25
CA LYS A 94 -14.90 -8.40 -0.68
C LYS A 94 -14.11 -9.00 0.49
N LYS A 95 -14.81 -9.63 1.45
CA LYS A 95 -14.18 -10.29 2.61
C LYS A 95 -13.07 -11.26 2.23
N GLN A 96 -13.28 -12.07 1.18
CA GLN A 96 -12.29 -13.03 0.69
C GLN A 96 -11.01 -12.34 0.15
N GLU A 97 -11.17 -11.19 -0.53
CA GLU A 97 -10.03 -10.41 -1.04
C GLU A 97 -9.22 -9.82 0.12
N THR A 98 -9.90 -9.30 1.15
CA THR A 98 -9.23 -8.78 2.36
C THR A 98 -8.41 -9.87 3.07
N GLU A 99 -8.94 -11.08 3.19
CA GLU A 99 -8.21 -12.18 3.83
C GLU A 99 -7.00 -12.63 3.00
N LEU A 100 -7.15 -12.70 1.67
CA LEU A 100 -6.02 -13.02 0.77
C LEU A 100 -4.90 -11.96 0.87
N ILE A 101 -5.27 -10.68 0.90
CA ILE A 101 -4.30 -9.59 1.08
C ILE A 101 -3.57 -9.75 2.41
N LYS A 102 -4.30 -10.04 3.50
CA LYS A 102 -3.71 -10.29 4.82
C LYS A 102 -2.74 -11.47 4.81
N GLN A 103 -3.10 -12.58 4.16
CA GLN A 103 -2.22 -13.76 4.05
C GLN A 103 -0.92 -13.44 3.30
N ARG A 104 -1.02 -12.77 2.13
CA ARG A 104 0.15 -12.30 1.37
C ARG A 104 0.99 -11.34 2.20
N ALA A 105 0.33 -10.43 2.92
CA ALA A 105 0.97 -9.46 3.77
C ALA A 105 1.79 -10.13 4.88
N LEU A 106 1.29 -11.19 5.52
CA LEU A 106 2.00 -11.91 6.58
C LEU A 106 3.24 -12.66 6.09
N GLN A 107 3.31 -13.02 4.80
CA GLN A 107 4.47 -13.68 4.20
C GLN A 107 5.57 -12.70 3.75
N GLY A 108 5.27 -11.40 3.70
CA GLY A 108 6.18 -10.37 3.20
C GLY A 108 6.80 -9.50 4.29
N ASP A 109 8.01 -9.03 4.05
CA ASP A 109 8.73 -8.16 4.98
C ASP A 109 8.09 -6.76 5.07
N PRO A 110 7.91 -6.20 6.28
CA PRO A 110 7.48 -4.81 6.43
C PRO A 110 8.58 -3.82 6.03
N LEU A 111 8.18 -2.76 5.31
CA LEU A 111 9.00 -1.55 5.18
C LEU A 111 9.16 -0.82 6.53
N PHE A 112 8.10 -0.82 7.34
CA PHE A 112 8.08 -0.20 8.65
C PHE A 112 7.48 -1.18 9.66
N SER A 113 8.14 -1.31 10.81
CA SER A 113 7.65 -2.12 11.91
C SER A 113 7.67 -1.34 13.21
N TYR A 114 6.70 -1.63 14.06
CA TYR A 114 6.59 -1.14 15.42
C TYR A 114 6.38 -2.36 16.32
N LYS A 115 7.34 -2.63 17.21
CA LYS A 115 7.34 -3.85 18.04
C LYS A 115 6.73 -3.64 19.44
N GLY A 116 6.25 -2.43 19.75
CA GLY A 116 5.94 -2.02 21.13
C GLY A 116 7.15 -1.34 21.73
#